data_AF-A0A8X8Y512-F1
#
_entry.id   AF-A0A8X8Y512-F1
#
_cell.length_a   1.000
_cell.length_b   1.000
_cell.length_c   1.000
_cell.angle_alpha   90.00
_cell.angle_beta   90.00
_cell.angle_gamma   90.00
#
_symmetry.space_group_name_H-M   'P 1'
#
loop_
_entity.id
_entity.type
_entity.pdbx_description
1 polymer ?
#
loop_
_entity_poly.entity_id
_entity_poly.type
_entity_poly.pdbx_seq_one_letter_code
_entity_poly.pdbx_strand_id
1 'polypeptide(L)'
;MTGKSKILIIGGTGYIGKLIVIAAVAAAHPTFVLIRDSTLSKPQKSELIRSFTDSGVNFIHGDMYEHESLVRAIKEVDVVISAVGYGQLNDQDRILAAIKEAGNVKVP
;
A
#
# COMPACT_ATOMS: atom_id res chain seq x y z
N MET A 1 4.57 -14.31 -20.09
CA MET A 1 3.17 -13.87 -19.86
C MET A 1 3.20 -12.58 -19.06
N THR A 2 3.13 -11.42 -19.72
CA THR A 2 3.20 -10.11 -19.04
C THR A 2 1.83 -9.71 -18.48
N GLY A 3 1.39 -10.44 -17.45
CA GLY A 3 0.18 -10.11 -16.69
C GLY A 3 0.43 -8.92 -15.74
N LYS A 4 -0.62 -8.16 -15.42
CA LYS A 4 -0.55 -7.04 -14.47
C LYS A 4 -0.31 -7.61 -13.07
N SER A 5 0.74 -7.13 -12.39
CA SER A 5 0.98 -7.45 -10.97
C SER A 5 -0.03 -6.75 -10.08
N LYS A 6 -0.47 -7.40 -9.02
CA LYS A 6 -1.17 -6.78 -7.89
C LYS A 6 -0.16 -6.01 -7.04
N ILE A 7 -0.42 -4.73 -6.75
CA ILE A 7 0.53 -3.85 -6.08
C ILE A 7 -0.06 -3.38 -4.75
N LEU A 8 0.68 -3.57 -3.65
CA LEU A 8 0.40 -2.92 -2.37
C LEU A 8 1.27 -1.67 -2.22
N ILE A 9 0.64 -0.52 -1.92
CA ILE A 9 1.32 0.74 -1.64
C ILE A 9 1.15 1.10 -0.16
N ILE A 10 2.26 1.10 0.58
CA ILE A 10 2.31 1.51 1.99
C ILE A 10 2.65 3.01 2.04
N GLY A 11 1.83 3.81 2.73
CA GLY A 11 1.96 5.27 2.69
C GLY A 11 1.29 5.93 1.48
N GLY A 12 0.33 5.25 0.83
CA GLY A 12 -0.34 5.71 -0.40
C GLY A 12 -1.10 7.04 -0.28
N THR A 13 -1.39 7.53 0.93
CA THR A 13 -2.03 8.84 1.14
C THR A 13 -1.03 9.99 1.38
N GLY A 14 0.27 9.71 1.36
CA GLY A 14 1.35 10.68 1.48
C GLY A 14 1.55 11.52 0.21
N TYR A 15 2.50 12.46 0.25
CA TYR A 15 2.77 13.38 -0.87
C TYR A 15 3.19 12.64 -2.15
N ILE A 16 4.16 11.73 -2.04
CA ILE A 16 4.62 10.89 -3.15
C ILE A 16 3.70 9.68 -3.34
N GLY A 17 3.28 9.05 -2.24
CA GLY A 17 2.43 7.85 -2.28
C GLY A 17 1.18 8.02 -3.15
N LYS A 18 0.51 9.19 -3.09
CA LYS A 18 -0.69 9.42 -3.90
C LYS A 18 -0.42 9.42 -5.40
N LEU A 19 0.75 9.90 -5.82
CA LEU A 19 1.13 9.93 -7.23
C LEU A 19 1.45 8.52 -7.73
N ILE A 20 2.09 7.71 -6.88
CA ILE A 20 2.35 6.30 -7.17
C ILE A 20 1.04 5.52 -7.32
N VAL A 21 0.05 5.75 -6.45
CA VAL A 21 -1.29 5.12 -6.56
C VAL A 21 -1.94 5.45 -7.90
N ILE A 22 -1.97 6.74 -8.27
CA ILE A 22 -2.57 7.19 -9.54
C ILE A 22 -1.84 6.54 -10.73
N ALA A 23 -0.51 6.49 -10.72
CA ALA A 23 0.27 5.89 -11.79
C ALA A 23 0.04 4.37 -11.89
N ALA A 24 -0.05 3.65 -10.77
CA ALA A 24 -0.32 2.21 -10.74
C ALA A 24 -1.69 1.87 -11.34
N VAL A 25 -2.72 2.66 -10.98
CA VAL A 25 -4.07 2.53 -11.54
C VAL A 25 -4.09 2.87 -13.04
N ALA A 26 -3.45 3.97 -13.45
CA ALA A 26 -3.35 4.35 -14.86
C ALA A 26 -2.62 3.30 -15.70
N ALA A 27 -1.64 2.61 -15.12
CA ALA A 27 -0.96 1.47 -15.70
C ALA A 27 -1.78 0.16 -15.61
N ALA A 28 -3.04 0.21 -15.19
CA ALA A 28 -3.98 -0.91 -15.08
C ALA A 28 -3.50 -2.05 -14.18
N HIS A 29 -2.73 -1.74 -13.13
CA HIS A 29 -2.41 -2.70 -12.07
C HIS A 29 -3.53 -2.74 -11.04
N PRO A 30 -4.01 -3.94 -10.62
CA PRO A 30 -4.82 -4.04 -9.42
C PRO A 30 -4.06 -3.43 -8.24
N THR A 31 -4.56 -2.29 -7.75
CA THR A 31 -3.83 -1.45 -6.81
C THR A 31 -4.50 -1.51 -5.45
N PHE A 32 -3.67 -1.79 -4.44
CA PHE A 32 -4.04 -1.89 -3.05
C PHE A 32 -3.30 -0.82 -2.25
N VAL A 33 -3.98 -0.18 -1.30
CA VAL A 33 -3.40 0.82 -0.40
C VAL A 33 -3.61 0.37 1.04
N LEU A 34 -2.51 0.27 1.80
CA LEU A 34 -2.58 0.03 3.23
C LEU A 34 -3.09 1.31 3.92
N ILE A 35 -4.18 1.20 4.66
CA ILE A 35 -4.81 2.33 5.34
C ILE A 35 -5.06 2.05 6.82
N ARG A 36 -4.80 3.05 7.65
CA ARG A 36 -5.12 3.04 9.08
C ARG A 36 -6.49 3.68 9.29
N ASP A 37 -7.27 3.21 10.26
CA ASP A 37 -8.58 3.78 10.59
C ASP A 37 -8.49 5.28 10.92
N SER A 38 -7.40 5.69 11.59
CA SER A 38 -7.10 7.10 11.89
C SER A 38 -6.87 7.98 10.66
N THR A 39 -6.67 7.39 9.47
CA THR A 39 -6.57 8.11 8.20
C THR A 39 -7.94 8.40 7.61
N LEU A 40 -8.89 7.47 7.76
CA LEU A 40 -10.26 7.61 7.28
C LEU A 40 -11.04 8.68 8.06
N SER A 41 -10.71 8.88 9.33
CA SER A 41 -11.34 9.90 10.17
C SER A 41 -10.86 11.33 9.91
N LYS A 42 -9.85 11.54 9.05
CA LYS A 42 -9.26 12.87 8.79
C LYS A 42 -10.01 13.59 7.66
N PRO A 43 -10.67 14.73 7.93
CA PRO A 43 -11.38 15.48 6.89
C PRO A 43 -10.48 15.89 5.72
N GLN A 44 -9.20 16.20 5.97
CA GLN A 44 -8.26 16.61 4.91
C GLN A 44 -7.90 15.47 3.93
N LYS A 45 -8.30 14.23 4.22
CA LYS A 45 -8.03 13.05 3.38
C LYS A 45 -9.29 12.52 2.69
N SER A 46 -10.49 12.98 3.06
CA SER A 46 -11.76 12.43 2.56
C SER A 46 -11.89 12.50 1.04
N GLU A 47 -11.52 13.63 0.43
CA GLU A 47 -11.54 13.81 -1.03
C GLU A 47 -10.58 12.86 -1.74
N LEU A 48 -9.37 12.67 -1.19
CA LEU A 48 -8.39 11.75 -1.76
C LEU A 48 -8.87 10.30 -1.67
N ILE A 49 -9.43 9.90 -0.52
CA ILE A 49 -9.98 8.56 -0.34
C ILE A 49 -11.14 8.33 -1.32
N ARG A 50 -12.04 9.29 -1.48
CA ARG A 50 -13.12 9.21 -2.47
C ARG A 50 -12.56 9.07 -3.89
N SER A 51 -11.60 9.90 -4.27
CA SER A 51 -10.95 9.82 -5.59
C SER A 51 -10.32 8.45 -5.85
N PHE A 52 -9.70 7.84 -4.83
CA PHE A 52 -9.15 6.49 -4.92
C PHE A 52 -10.22 5.43 -5.09
N THR A 53 -11.30 5.49 -4.30
CA THR A 53 -12.45 4.60 -4.44
C THR A 53 -13.06 4.68 -5.83
N ASP A 54 -13.29 5.90 -6.33
CA ASP A 54 -13.85 6.14 -7.68
C ASP A 54 -12.92 5.62 -8.79
N SER A 55 -11.62 5.52 -8.52
CA SER A 55 -10.61 4.98 -9.44
C SER A 55 -10.38 3.46 -9.30
N GLY A 56 -11.15 2.77 -8.46
CA GLY A 56 -11.05 1.32 -8.25
C GLY A 56 -9.87 0.87 -7.39
N VAL A 57 -9.31 1.75 -6.56
CA VAL A 57 -8.29 1.37 -5.57
C VAL A 57 -8.92 0.51 -4.48
N ASN A 58 -8.22 -0.55 -4.10
CA ASN A 58 -8.63 -1.45 -3.02
C ASN A 58 -7.95 -1.01 -1.72
N PHE A 59 -8.72 -0.77 -0.66
CA PHE A 59 -8.16 -0.44 0.65
C PHE A 59 -8.00 -1.70 1.49
N ILE A 60 -6.81 -1.90 2.06
CA ILE A 60 -6.56 -2.93 3.07
C ILE A 60 -6.35 -2.22 4.41
N HIS A 61 -7.19 -2.53 5.39
CA HIS A 61 -7.03 -2.02 6.75
C HIS A 61 -5.83 -2.68 7.42
N GLY A 62 -4.91 -1.86 7.92
CA GLY A 62 -3.75 -2.33 8.66
C GLY A 62 -2.81 -1.21 9.07
N ASP A 63 -1.80 -1.57 9.87
CA ASP A 63 -0.78 -0.66 10.35
C ASP A 63 0.60 -1.28 10.10
N MET A 64 1.55 -0.45 9.66
CA MET A 64 2.94 -0.87 9.48
C MET A 64 3.60 -1.31 10.80
N TYR A 65 3.09 -0.85 11.94
CA TYR A 65 3.54 -1.25 13.25
C TYR A 65 2.88 -2.54 13.76
N GLU A 66 1.84 -3.03 13.09
CA GLU A 66 1.18 -4.31 13.37
C GLU A 66 1.59 -5.38 12.36
N HIS A 67 2.51 -6.25 12.76
CA HIS A 67 3.13 -7.27 11.90
C HIS A 67 2.12 -8.18 11.21
N GLU A 68 1.13 -8.71 11.96
CA GLU A 68 0.12 -9.61 11.39
C GLU A 68 -0.72 -8.92 10.30
N SER A 69 -1.04 -7.64 10.48
CA SER A 69 -1.80 -6.87 9.49
C SER A 69 -0.99 -6.68 8.20
N LEU A 70 0.32 -6.42 8.32
CA LEU A 70 1.23 -6.33 7.18
C LEU A 70 1.33 -7.66 6.45
N VAL A 71 1.54 -8.77 7.16
CA VAL A 71 1.65 -10.10 6.54
C VAL A 71 0.38 -10.45 5.79
N ARG A 72 -0.81 -10.20 6.35
CA ARG A 72 -2.10 -10.40 5.66
C ARG A 72 -2.19 -9.58 4.38
N ALA A 73 -1.90 -8.27 4.46
CA ALA A 73 -1.95 -7.39 3.31
C ALA A 73 -0.98 -7.81 2.20
N ILE A 74 0.24 -8.21 2.58
CA ILE A 74 1.29 -8.60 1.63
C ILE A 74 0.94 -9.91 0.93
N LYS A 75 0.31 -10.87 1.60
CA LYS A 75 -0.13 -12.16 1.01
C LYS A 75 -1.14 -12.00 -0.13
N GLU A 76 -1.81 -10.86 -0.24
CA GLU A 76 -2.80 -10.59 -1.30
C GLU A 76 -2.20 -10.09 -2.62
N VAL A 77 -0.93 -9.68 -2.61
CA VAL A 77 -0.29 -8.94 -3.71
C VAL A 77 0.97 -9.61 -4.27
N ASP A 78 1.48 -9.10 -5.39
CA ASP A 78 2.73 -9.58 -6.01
C ASP A 78 3.92 -8.66 -5.71
N VAL A 79 3.65 -7.37 -5.52
CA VAL A 79 4.64 -6.29 -5.41
C VAL A 79 4.27 -5.38 -4.26
N VAL A 80 5.26 -4.97 -3.48
CA VAL A 80 5.11 -4.00 -2.38
C VAL A 80 5.92 -2.75 -2.71
N ILE A 81 5.28 -1.58 -2.64
CA ILE A 81 5.94 -0.28 -2.79
C ILE A 81 5.77 0.48 -1.46
N SER A 82 6.88 0.79 -0.81
CA SER A 82 6.90 1.66 0.37
C SER A 82 7.09 3.11 -0.06
N ALA A 83 6.15 3.98 0.35
CA ALA A 83 6.22 5.43 0.19
C ALA A 83 6.00 6.13 1.55
N VAL A 84 6.50 5.51 2.63
CA VAL A 84 6.40 6.04 3.99
C VAL A 84 7.22 7.32 4.14
N GLY A 85 6.85 8.14 5.12
CA GLY A 85 7.55 9.40 5.37
C GLY A 85 8.98 9.20 5.87
N TYR A 86 9.83 10.21 5.71
CA TYR A 86 11.25 10.18 6.14
C TYR A 86 11.44 9.70 7.59
N GLY A 87 10.57 10.13 8.51
CA GLY A 87 10.65 9.73 9.92
C GLY A 87 10.43 8.24 10.18
N GLN A 88 9.97 7.47 9.19
CA GLN A 88 9.68 6.04 9.29
C GLN A 88 10.66 5.18 8.48
N LEU A 89 11.74 5.76 7.94
CA LEU A 89 12.70 5.01 7.13
C LEU A 89 13.34 3.85 7.89
N ASN A 90 13.67 4.06 9.17
CA ASN A 90 14.26 3.04 10.03
C ASN A 90 13.28 1.92 10.38
N ASP A 91 11.97 2.16 10.28
CA ASP A 91 10.93 1.19 10.61
C ASP A 91 10.54 0.31 9.40
N GLN A 92 11.20 0.47 8.26
CA GLN A 92 10.93 -0.34 7.06
C GLN A 92 11.43 -1.79 7.19
N ASP A 93 12.27 -2.07 8.19
CA ASP A 93 12.63 -3.43 8.60
C ASP A 93 11.40 -4.29 8.93
N ARG A 94 10.34 -3.68 9.46
CA ARG A 94 9.03 -4.32 9.70
C ARG A 94 8.37 -4.80 8.41
N ILE A 95 8.42 -3.97 7.36
CA ILE A 95 7.90 -4.34 6.03
C ILE A 95 8.73 -5.50 5.49
N LEU A 96 10.06 -5.45 5.61
CA LEU A 96 10.95 -6.53 5.17
C LEU A 96 10.67 -7.86 5.90
N ALA A 97 10.48 -7.80 7.22
CA ALA A 97 10.13 -8.98 8.02
C ALA A 97 8.80 -9.60 7.55
N ALA A 98 7.78 -8.77 7.33
CA ALA A 98 6.49 -9.23 6.84
C ALA A 98 6.56 -9.78 5.40
N ILE A 99 7.35 -9.17 4.51
CA ILE A 99 7.61 -9.70 3.16
C ILE A 99 8.25 -11.09 3.23
N LYS A 100 9.27 -11.25 4.08
CA LYS A 100 9.97 -12.53 4.26
C LYS A 100 9.05 -13.63 4.73
N GLU A 101 8.14 -13.32 5.66
CA GLU A 101 7.15 -14.27 6.17
C GLU A 101 6.05 -14.59 5.15
N ALA A 102 5.57 -13.58 4.41
CA ALA A 102 4.51 -13.75 3.43
C ALA A 102 4.96 -14.62 2.25
N GLY A 103 6.22 -14.50 1.82
CA GLY A 103 6.87 -15.42 0.88
C GLY A 103 6.37 -15.37 -0.57
N ASN A 104 5.46 -14.45 -0.89
CA ASN A 104 4.78 -14.34 -2.19
C ASN A 104 5.20 -13.11 -3.01
N VAL A 105 6.00 -12.19 -2.44
CA VAL A 105 6.47 -11.00 -3.16
C VAL A 105 7.52 -11.40 -4.20
N LYS A 106 7.32 -10.94 -5.44
CA LYS A 106 8.22 -11.26 -6.56
C LYS A 106 9.64 -10.76 -6.28
N VAL A 107 10.60 -11.67 -6.43
CA VAL A 107 12.02 -11.34 -6.48
C VAL A 107 12.36 -11.05 -7.94
N PRO A 108 13.09 -9.97 -8.26
CA PRO A 108 13.50 -9.66 -9.63
C PRO A 108 14.35 -10.77 -10.26
#